data_AF-A0A816FSV5-F1
#
_entry.id   AF-A0A816FSV5-F1
#
_cell.length_a   1.000
_cell.length_b   1.000
_cell.length_c   1.000
_cell.angle_alpha   90.00
_cell.angle_beta   90.00
_cell.angle_gamma   90.00
#
_symmetry.space_group_name_H-M   'P 1'
#
loop_
_entity.id
_entity.type
_entity.pdbx_description
1 polymer ?
#
loop_
_entity_poly.entity_id
_entity_poly.type
_entity_poly.pdbx_seq_one_letter_code
_entity_poly.pdbx_strand_id
1 'polypeptide(L)'
;MPLTLACLLAFIAYAIGYSYGQEIITEQKFACVFNTISAAVRTSRFDGLKKSGWKASNNDEAAVFLAHVFHETDGLKTVREYCAPGCGTNYAGSWCSIKGK
;
A
#
# COMPACT_ATOMS: atom_id res chain seq x y z
N MET A 1 13.63 13.67 -6.06
CA MET A 1 12.17 13.54 -5.79
C MET A 1 11.96 13.22 -4.30
N PRO A 2 11.79 14.23 -3.40
CA PRO A 2 11.75 14.01 -1.96
C PRO A 2 10.34 14.06 -1.33
N LEU A 3 9.25 13.98 -2.12
CA LEU A 3 7.87 14.13 -1.62
C LEU A 3 7.25 12.85 -1.00
N THR A 4 7.86 11.68 -1.16
CA THR A 4 7.30 10.40 -0.68
C THR A 4 7.50 10.19 0.82
N LEU A 5 8.66 10.57 1.37
CA LEU A 5 8.98 10.38 2.79
C LEU A 5 8.21 11.35 3.69
N ALA A 6 7.99 12.60 3.24
CA ALA A 6 7.27 13.62 4.00
C ALA A 6 5.79 13.25 4.21
N CYS A 7 5.15 12.62 3.23
CA CYS A 7 3.75 12.21 3.32
C CYS A 7 3.58 11.00 4.27
N LEU A 8 4.47 10.01 4.19
CA LEU A 8 4.47 8.86 5.11
C LEU A 8 4.79 9.30 6.56
N LEU A 9 5.77 10.20 6.75
CA LEU A 9 6.10 10.76 8.06
C LEU A 9 4.98 11.66 8.61
N ALA A 10 4.31 12.46 7.77
CA ALA A 10 3.14 13.23 8.18
C ALA A 10 1.99 12.33 8.62
N PHE A 11 1.87 11.13 8.05
CA PHE A 11 0.92 10.12 8.50
C PHE A 11 1.27 9.49 9.84
N ILE A 12 2.54 9.15 10.04
CA ILE A 12 3.04 8.66 11.34
C ILE A 12 2.88 9.77 12.40
N ALA A 13 3.04 11.04 12.03
CA ALA A 13 2.82 12.19 12.91
C ALA A 13 1.31 12.48 13.17
N TYR A 14 0.45 12.27 12.18
CA TYR A 14 -1.01 12.44 12.30
C TYR A 14 -1.70 11.24 12.97
N ALA A 15 -1.05 10.07 12.96
CA ALA A 15 -1.42 8.89 13.75
C ALA A 15 -1.40 9.16 15.27
N ILE A 16 -0.64 10.16 15.70
CA ILE A 16 -0.52 10.59 17.11
C ILE A 16 -1.71 11.51 17.51
N GLY A 17 -2.52 11.95 16.54
CA GLY A 17 -3.74 12.73 16.76
C GLY A 17 -4.98 11.83 16.83
N TYR A 18 -5.39 11.47 18.04
CA TYR A 18 -6.59 10.68 18.32
C TYR A 18 -7.83 11.23 17.61
N SER A 19 -8.56 10.37 16.91
CA SER A 19 -9.93 10.64 16.52
C SER A 19 -10.77 9.38 16.68
N TYR A 20 -11.45 9.29 17.83
CA TYR A 20 -12.41 8.24 18.12
C TYR A 20 -13.61 8.39 17.17
N GLY A 21 -13.88 7.37 16.34
CA GLY A 21 -15.05 7.32 15.45
C GLY A 21 -14.84 7.80 14.01
N GLN A 22 -13.64 8.24 13.62
CA GLN A 22 -13.30 8.61 12.23
C GLN A 22 -12.63 7.43 11.48
N GLU A 23 -12.82 7.36 10.17
CA GLU A 23 -12.12 6.39 9.33
C GLU A 23 -10.61 6.64 9.36
N ILE A 24 -9.85 5.65 9.86
CA ILE A 24 -8.39 5.78 10.07
C ILE A 24 -7.65 6.01 8.75
N ILE A 25 -8.03 5.29 7.69
CA ILE A 25 -7.51 5.44 6.33
C ILE A 25 -8.59 6.09 5.46
N THR A 26 -8.49 7.39 5.23
CA THR A 26 -9.36 8.12 4.31
C THR A 26 -8.78 8.13 2.89
N GLU A 27 -9.57 8.53 1.89
CA GLU A 27 -9.09 8.67 0.51
C GLU A 27 -7.96 9.71 0.39
N GLN A 28 -8.08 10.84 1.09
CA GLN A 28 -7.04 11.88 1.10
C GLN A 28 -5.72 11.36 1.67
N LYS A 29 -5.82 10.61 2.77
CA LYS A 29 -4.72 9.89 3.38
C LYS A 29 -4.12 8.90 2.37
N PHE A 30 -4.90 7.98 1.85
CA PHE A 30 -4.44 7.01 0.86
C PHE A 30 -3.77 7.70 -0.34
N ALA A 31 -4.28 8.86 -0.76
CA ALA A 31 -3.72 9.65 -1.83
C ALA A 31 -2.35 10.28 -1.52
N CYS A 32 -2.11 10.68 -0.28
CA CYS A 32 -0.82 11.21 0.15
C CYS A 32 0.27 10.13 0.15
N VAL A 33 -0.04 8.89 0.57
CA VAL A 33 0.91 7.76 0.53
C VAL A 33 1.19 7.33 -0.92
N PHE A 34 0.14 7.09 -1.71
CA PHE A 34 0.26 6.59 -3.09
C PHE A 34 0.21 7.73 -4.11
N ASN A 35 1.09 8.71 -3.95
CA ASN A 35 1.09 9.93 -4.77
C ASN A 35 1.77 9.79 -6.15
N THR A 36 2.44 8.67 -6.40
CA THR A 36 3.19 8.41 -7.64
C THR A 36 2.35 7.79 -8.76
N ILE A 37 1.11 7.41 -8.49
CA ILE A 37 0.16 6.82 -9.45
C ILE A 37 -0.92 7.83 -9.84
N SER A 38 -1.56 7.62 -11.01
CA SER A 38 -2.64 8.50 -11.45
C SER A 38 -3.83 8.49 -10.48
N ALA A 39 -4.59 9.58 -10.45
CA ALA A 39 -5.78 9.68 -9.61
C ALA A 39 -6.78 8.54 -9.90
N ALA A 40 -7.01 8.22 -11.18
CA ALA A 40 -7.91 7.14 -11.58
C ALA A 40 -7.48 5.76 -11.05
N VAL A 41 -6.19 5.42 -11.16
CA VAL A 41 -5.67 4.15 -10.62
C VAL A 41 -5.82 4.13 -9.10
N ARG A 42 -5.51 5.24 -8.45
CA ARG A 42 -5.56 5.38 -6.99
C ARG A 42 -6.97 5.22 -6.42
N THR A 43 -7.97 5.87 -7.02
CA THR A 43 -9.38 5.68 -6.66
C THR A 43 -9.79 4.22 -6.82
N SER A 44 -9.41 3.57 -7.93
CA SER A 44 -9.70 2.15 -8.14
C SER A 44 -9.06 1.24 -7.07
N ARG A 45 -7.84 1.55 -6.60
CA ARG A 45 -7.18 0.80 -5.52
C ARG A 45 -7.80 1.05 -4.15
N PHE A 46 -8.16 2.30 -3.86
CA PHE A 46 -8.87 2.64 -2.62
C PHE A 46 -10.26 1.99 -2.57
N ASP A 47 -10.97 1.93 -3.70
CA ASP A 47 -12.23 1.18 -3.81
C ASP A 47 -12.04 -0.32 -3.58
N GLY A 48 -10.92 -0.90 -4.05
CA GLY A 48 -10.55 -2.28 -3.75
C GLY A 48 -10.35 -2.52 -2.25
N LEU A 49 -9.65 -1.60 -1.56
CA LEU A 49 -9.47 -1.65 -0.11
C LEU A 49 -10.82 -1.61 0.62
N LYS A 50 -11.71 -0.66 0.28
CA LYS A 50 -13.05 -0.57 0.87
C LYS A 50 -13.87 -1.85 0.66
N LYS A 51 -13.80 -2.45 -0.55
CA LYS A 51 -14.51 -3.69 -0.88
C LYS A 51 -13.98 -4.92 -0.12
N SER A 52 -12.71 -4.92 0.28
CA SER A 52 -12.13 -6.02 1.06
C SER A 52 -12.76 -6.16 2.45
N GLY A 53 -13.36 -5.09 2.98
CA GLY A 53 -13.87 -5.04 4.34
C GLY A 53 -12.79 -4.91 5.42
N TRP A 54 -11.51 -4.91 5.04
CA TRP A 54 -10.41 -4.70 5.98
C TRP A 54 -10.44 -3.28 6.53
N LYS A 55 -10.25 -3.16 7.85
CA LYS A 55 -10.17 -1.89 8.57
C LYS A 55 -9.08 -2.01 9.63
N ALA A 56 -8.23 -1.00 9.71
CA ALA A 56 -7.28 -0.89 10.81
C ALA A 56 -8.04 -0.61 12.12
N SER A 57 -7.58 -1.21 13.21
CA SER A 57 -8.10 -1.01 14.57
C SER A 57 -7.50 0.23 15.24
N ASN A 58 -6.31 0.65 14.78
CA ASN A 58 -5.60 1.84 15.25
C ASN A 58 -4.69 2.40 14.15
N ASN A 59 -4.07 3.56 14.41
CA ASN A 59 -3.24 4.22 13.41
C ASN A 59 -1.90 3.49 13.14
N ASP A 60 -1.33 2.80 14.13
CA ASP A 60 -0.08 2.06 13.95
C ASP A 60 -0.26 0.88 13.00
N GLU A 61 -1.36 0.14 13.16
CA GLU A 61 -1.77 -0.93 12.26
C GLU A 61 -1.96 -0.39 10.83
N ALA A 62 -2.62 0.76 10.68
CA ALA A 62 -2.77 1.40 9.39
C ALA A 62 -1.43 1.80 8.76
N ALA A 63 -0.51 2.35 9.55
CA ALA A 63 0.80 2.76 9.07
C ALA A 63 1.64 1.56 8.61
N VAL A 64 1.69 0.49 9.40
CA VAL A 64 2.39 -0.76 9.05
C VAL A 64 1.78 -1.39 7.80
N PHE A 65 0.46 -1.49 7.74
CA PHE A 65 -0.25 -2.02 6.58
C PHE A 65 0.06 -1.23 5.30
N LEU A 66 -0.06 0.10 5.34
CA LEU A 66 0.19 0.95 4.18
C LEU A 66 1.66 0.91 3.74
N ALA A 67 2.61 0.86 4.70
CA ALA A 67 4.03 0.72 4.40
C ALA A 67 4.35 -0.62 3.73
N HIS A 68 3.76 -1.71 4.22
CA HIS A 68 3.92 -3.04 3.62
C HIS A 68 3.33 -3.09 2.21
N VAL A 69 2.09 -2.62 2.01
CA VAL A 69 1.48 -2.52 0.68
C VAL A 69 2.35 -1.69 -0.26
N PHE A 70 2.87 -0.55 0.21
CA PHE A 70 3.75 0.29 -0.60
C PHE A 70 5.02 -0.46 -1.03
N HIS A 71 5.66 -1.18 -0.12
CA HIS A 71 6.86 -1.98 -0.41
C HIS A 71 6.58 -3.07 -1.45
N GLU A 72 5.57 -3.90 -1.22
CA GLU A 72 5.28 -5.06 -2.06
C GLU A 72 4.77 -4.70 -3.46
N THR A 73 4.24 -3.49 -3.64
CA THR A 73 3.56 -3.07 -4.89
C THR A 73 4.27 -1.94 -5.64
N ASP A 74 5.48 -1.56 -5.22
CA ASP A 74 6.19 -0.37 -5.70
C ASP A 74 5.26 0.87 -5.72
N GLY A 75 4.63 1.14 -4.57
CA GLY A 75 3.66 2.23 -4.42
C GLY A 75 2.43 2.06 -5.31
N LEU A 76 1.90 0.83 -5.40
CA LEU A 76 0.73 0.43 -6.21
C LEU A 76 0.90 0.58 -7.73
N LYS A 77 2.13 0.81 -8.21
CA LYS A 77 2.41 0.74 -9.66
C LYS A 77 2.21 -0.68 -10.18
N THR A 78 2.42 -1.67 -9.32
CA THR A 78 2.47 -3.06 -9.71
C THR A 78 1.65 -3.93 -8.78
N VAL A 79 0.62 -4.57 -9.33
CA VAL A 79 -0.32 -5.44 -8.59
C VAL A 79 -0.19 -6.90 -8.98
N ARG A 80 0.75 -7.20 -9.87
CA ARG A 80 1.18 -8.56 -10.17
C ARG A 80 2.57 -8.71 -9.59
N GLU A 81 2.76 -9.80 -8.85
CA GLU A 81 4.07 -10.23 -8.40
C GLU A 81 4.97 -10.45 -9.61
N TYR A 82 6.16 -9.86 -9.61
CA TYR A 82 7.17 -10.14 -10.62
C TYR A 82 8.11 -11.20 -10.12
N CYS A 83 8.62 -12.01 -11.05
CA CYS A 83 9.76 -12.87 -10.78
C CYS A 83 10.95 -12.01 -10.35
N ALA A 84 11.31 -12.08 -9.08
CA ALA A 84 12.48 -11.39 -8.57
C ALA A 84 13.74 -11.94 -9.28
N PRO A 85 14.55 -11.07 -9.92
CA PRO A 85 15.78 -11.50 -10.56
C PRO A 85 16.76 -12.00 -9.49
N GLY A 86 17.17 -13.27 -9.57
CA GLY A 86 18.11 -13.89 -8.62
C GLY A 86 17.53 -15.00 -7.75
N CYS A 87 16.23 -15.31 -7.86
CA CYS A 87 15.67 -16.51 -7.22
C CYS A 87 16.17 -17.77 -7.94
N GLY A 88 17.30 -18.31 -7.48
CA GLY A 88 17.73 -19.65 -7.83
C GLY A 88 16.67 -20.69 -7.45
N THR A 89 16.86 -21.92 -7.95
CA THR A 89 15.91 -23.05 -7.86
C THR A 89 15.41 -23.40 -6.45
N ASN A 90 16.00 -22.85 -5.39
CA ASN A 90 15.78 -23.29 -4.02
C ASN A 90 15.05 -22.30 -3.11
N TYR A 91 14.68 -21.09 -3.57
CA TYR A 91 13.91 -20.14 -2.73
C TYR A 91 12.66 -19.54 -3.38
N ALA A 92 12.49 -19.59 -4.71
CA ALA A 92 11.23 -19.17 -5.35
C ALA A 92 10.96 -19.82 -6.72
N GLY A 93 11.48 -21.03 -6.97
CA GLY A 93 11.35 -21.72 -8.26
C GLY A 93 9.91 -22.09 -8.68
N SER A 94 8.95 -22.10 -7.75
CA SER A 94 7.55 -22.46 -8.05
C SER A 94 6.66 -21.30 -8.47
N TRP A 95 7.03 -20.05 -8.17
CA TRP A 95 6.14 -18.89 -8.37
C TRP A 95 6.16 -18.37 -9.82
N CYS A 96 7.28 -18.57 -10.53
CA CYS A 96 7.44 -18.18 -11.93
C CYS A 96 6.86 -19.19 -12.95
N SER A 97 6.30 -20.30 -12.49
CA SER A 97 5.69 -21.33 -13.35
C SER A 97 4.19 -21.11 -13.58
N ILE A 98 3.57 -20.15 -12.90
CA ILE A 98 2.17 -19.77 -13.14
C ILE A 98 2.15 -18.88 -14.38
N LYS A 99 2.16 -19.52 -15.55
CA LYS A 99 1.88 -18.83 -16.82
C LYS A 99 0.50 -18.18 -16.71
N GLY A 100 0.48 -16.85 -16.60
CA GLY A 100 -0.74 -16.08 -16.76
C GLY A 100 -1.39 -16.49 -18.08
N LYS A 101 -2.61 -17.03 -18.01
CA LYS A 101 -3.51 -17.12 -19.15
C LYS A 101 -3.99 -15.73 -19.53
#